data_AF-A0A3C1DF66-F1
#
_entry.id   AF-A0A3C1DF66-F1
#
_cell.length_a   1.000
_cell.length_b   1.000
_cell.length_c   1.000
_cell.angle_alpha   90.00
_cell.angle_beta   90.00
_cell.angle_gamma   90.00
#
_symmetry.space_group_name_H-M   'P 1'
#
loop_
_entity.id
_entity.type
_entity.pdbx_description
1 polymer ?
#
loop_
_entity_poly.entity_id
_entity_poly.type
_entity_poly.pdbx_seq_one_letter_code
_entity_poly.pdbx_strand_id
1 'polypeptide(L)'
;SDMFGDRKFTYEFDEDIETLVALDINTQDTGAAGITSSQFAIRATEHQQTCIDIIRNIVTTAGYAPQTYGIDIDGNAQSGTALHIREKKSFNTRGKKQTYWQSPLEAIMTSMVHLDAALFPGKGSDGDDTVKVRFADSMSNDLSTMSSALQMLNSAAAISTEMKIAMLHPDWTKKQIAEEVDRVKQENGLAMDSPIMELGDYEQPQREEEQPERQPEGTEP
;
A
#
# COMPACT_ATOMS: atom_id res chain seq x y z
N SER A 1 -49.96 -74.96 57.14
CA SER A 1 -49.41 -74.41 58.39
C SER A 1 -47.91 -74.29 58.17
N ASP A 2 -47.40 -73.18 57.67
CA ASP A 2 -47.28 -71.94 58.44
C ASP A 2 -47.33 -70.75 57.47
N MET A 3 -48.51 -70.14 57.33
CA MET A 3 -48.66 -68.81 56.73
C MET A 3 -48.63 -67.84 57.91
N PHE A 4 -47.84 -66.75 57.79
CA PHE A 4 -47.71 -65.66 58.77
C PHE A 4 -46.70 -65.89 59.91
N GLY A 5 -45.46 -66.22 59.54
CA GLY A 5 -44.30 -65.84 60.35
C GLY A 5 -44.15 -64.32 60.37
N ASP A 6 -44.14 -63.75 61.57
CA ASP A 6 -44.04 -62.32 61.86
C ASP A 6 -42.79 -61.72 61.20
N ARG A 7 -42.95 -61.07 60.04
CA ARG A 7 -41.84 -60.44 59.32
C ARG A 7 -41.48 -59.16 60.05
N LYS A 8 -40.49 -59.23 60.95
CA LYS A 8 -39.79 -58.03 61.44
C LYS A 8 -39.21 -57.30 60.23
N PHE A 9 -39.74 -56.13 59.92
CA PHE A 9 -39.10 -55.21 58.98
C PHE A 9 -37.81 -54.71 59.61
N THR A 10 -36.68 -55.25 59.16
CA THR A 10 -35.36 -54.68 59.41
C THR A 10 -35.09 -53.65 58.32
N TYR A 11 -34.89 -52.39 58.72
CA TYR A 11 -34.42 -51.30 57.85
C TYR A 11 -32.93 -51.49 57.56
N GLU A 12 -32.58 -52.57 56.87
CA GLU A 12 -31.24 -52.82 56.37
C GLU A 12 -31.23 -52.49 54.89
N PHE A 13 -30.29 -51.63 54.49
CA PHE A 13 -30.09 -51.24 53.09
C PHE A 13 -29.61 -52.48 52.33
N ASP A 14 -30.46 -53.02 51.47
CA ASP A 14 -30.14 -54.13 50.58
C ASP A 14 -29.62 -53.54 49.26
N GLU A 15 -28.29 -53.50 49.14
CA GLU A 15 -27.58 -52.91 48.00
C GLU A 15 -28.08 -53.47 46.66
N ASP A 16 -28.45 -54.75 46.60
CA ASP A 16 -28.87 -55.41 45.38
C ASP A 16 -30.28 -55.00 44.93
N ILE A 17 -31.14 -54.55 45.85
CA ILE A 17 -32.51 -54.11 45.53
C ILE A 17 -32.57 -52.59 45.32
N GLU A 18 -31.81 -51.82 46.10
CA GLU A 18 -31.89 -50.35 46.05
C GLU A 18 -31.03 -49.74 44.94
N THR A 19 -30.00 -50.43 44.45
CA THR A 19 -29.13 -49.92 43.36
C THR A 19 -29.53 -50.41 41.97
N LEU A 20 -30.30 -51.50 41.86
CA LEU A 20 -30.62 -52.13 40.59
C LEU A 20 -32.02 -51.75 40.12
N VAL A 21 -32.09 -51.08 38.97
CA VAL A 21 -33.34 -50.85 38.25
C VAL A 21 -33.43 -51.84 37.09
N ALA A 22 -34.46 -52.68 37.09
CA ALA A 22 -34.72 -53.57 35.96
C ALA A 22 -35.10 -52.74 34.73
N LEU A 23 -34.27 -52.82 33.68
CA LEU A 23 -34.60 -52.24 32.39
C LEU A 23 -35.57 -53.20 31.68
N ASP A 24 -36.65 -52.66 31.12
CA ASP A 24 -37.61 -53.42 30.30
C ASP A 24 -36.99 -53.72 28.94
N ILE A 25 -36.09 -54.71 28.91
CA ILE A 25 -35.37 -55.15 27.72
C ILE A 25 -35.70 -56.62 27.51
N ASN A 26 -36.36 -56.93 26.38
CA ASN A 26 -36.60 -58.31 25.98
C ASN A 26 -35.28 -58.95 25.51
N THR A 27 -34.67 -59.79 26.34
CA THR A 27 -33.41 -60.48 26.03
C THR A 27 -33.55 -61.59 25.00
N GLN A 28 -34.77 -61.98 24.59
CA GLN A 28 -35.01 -62.93 23.49
C GLN A 28 -35.13 -62.25 22.12
N ASP A 29 -35.40 -60.94 22.08
CA ASP A 29 -35.47 -60.16 20.84
C ASP A 29 -34.23 -59.25 20.73
N THR A 30 -33.09 -59.91 20.57
CA THR A 30 -31.75 -59.31 20.46
C THR A 30 -31.59 -58.31 19.30
N GLY A 31 -32.63 -58.09 18.48
CA GLY A 31 -32.60 -57.18 17.33
C GLY A 31 -32.97 -55.73 17.65
N ALA A 32 -33.77 -55.47 18.70
CA ALA A 32 -34.36 -54.15 18.94
C ALA A 32 -33.71 -53.35 20.10
N ALA A 33 -32.91 -53.99 20.94
CA ALA A 33 -32.20 -53.37 22.07
C ALA A 33 -30.71 -53.14 21.80
N GLY A 34 -30.31 -53.10 20.52
CA GLY A 34 -28.94 -52.79 20.13
C GLY A 34 -28.65 -51.32 20.36
N ILE A 35 -27.64 -51.00 21.17
CA ILE A 35 -27.04 -49.66 21.22
C ILE A 35 -26.67 -49.29 19.78
N THR A 36 -27.44 -48.38 19.18
CA THR A 36 -27.18 -47.89 17.83
C THR A 36 -25.96 -46.98 17.87
N SER A 37 -24.83 -47.48 17.39
CA SER A 37 -23.60 -46.70 17.24
C SER A 37 -23.82 -45.60 16.19
N SER A 38 -24.24 -44.41 16.63
CA SER A 38 -24.38 -43.23 15.79
C SER A 38 -23.01 -42.59 15.55
N GLN A 39 -22.29 -43.04 14.51
CA GLN A 39 -21.06 -42.38 14.08
C GLN A 39 -21.39 -41.24 13.11
N PHE A 40 -21.24 -39.99 13.57
CA PHE A 40 -21.42 -38.82 12.71
C PHE A 40 -20.29 -38.72 11.67
N ALA A 41 -20.64 -38.26 10.46
CA ALA A 41 -19.68 -37.95 9.43
C ALA A 41 -18.76 -36.80 9.88
N ILE A 42 -17.44 -37.01 9.78
CA ILE A 42 -16.44 -36.00 10.12
C ILE A 42 -16.36 -34.99 8.96
N ARG A 43 -16.89 -33.78 9.18
CA ARG A 43 -16.95 -32.66 8.21
C ARG A 43 -15.65 -31.87 8.13
N ALA A 44 -14.50 -32.54 8.21
CA ALA A 44 -13.20 -31.87 8.29
C ALA A 44 -12.94 -30.93 7.11
N THR A 45 -13.29 -31.35 5.88
CA THR A 45 -13.11 -30.57 4.66
C THR A 45 -13.96 -29.30 4.63
N GLU A 46 -15.22 -29.39 5.07
CA GLU A 46 -16.15 -28.25 5.11
C GLU A 46 -15.68 -27.20 6.15
N HIS A 47 -15.20 -27.67 7.31
CA HIS A 47 -14.60 -26.80 8.32
C HIS A 47 -13.30 -26.16 7.84
N GLN A 48 -12.44 -26.91 7.14
CA GLN A 48 -11.22 -26.37 6.53
C GLN A 48 -11.56 -25.25 5.53
N GLN A 49 -12.52 -25.47 4.64
CA GLN A 49 -12.94 -24.46 3.66
C GLN A 49 -13.46 -23.20 4.35
N THR A 50 -14.30 -23.36 5.37
CA THR A 50 -14.83 -22.24 6.17
C THR A 50 -13.69 -21.44 6.83
N CYS A 51 -12.69 -22.12 7.40
CA CYS A 51 -11.53 -21.47 7.99
C CYS A 51 -10.72 -20.68 6.96
N ILE A 52 -10.50 -21.23 5.76
CA ILE A 52 -9.78 -20.54 4.67
C ILE A 52 -10.52 -19.25 4.29
N ASP A 53 -11.85 -19.32 4.15
CA ASP A 53 -12.66 -18.16 3.78
C ASP A 53 -12.66 -17.08 4.87
N ILE A 54 -12.71 -17.48 6.15
CA ILE A 54 -12.58 -16.55 7.27
C ILE A 54 -11.21 -15.86 7.25
N ILE A 55 -10.12 -16.60 7.05
CA ILE A 55 -8.77 -16.02 6.98
C ILE A 55 -8.67 -15.05 5.80
N ARG A 56 -9.16 -15.42 4.62
CA ARG A 56 -9.20 -14.54 3.43
C ARG A 56 -9.93 -13.24 3.74
N ASN A 57 -11.08 -13.31 4.42
CA ASN A 57 -11.86 -12.15 4.81
C ASN A 57 -11.15 -11.28 5.86
N ILE A 58 -10.50 -11.87 6.86
CA ILE A 58 -9.72 -11.14 7.87
C ILE A 58 -8.58 -10.37 7.21
N VAL A 59 -7.79 -11.03 6.37
CA VAL A 59 -6.65 -10.41 5.67
C VAL A 59 -7.13 -9.27 4.76
N THR A 60 -8.21 -9.51 4.03
CA THR A 60 -8.81 -8.49 3.15
C THR A 60 -9.33 -7.31 3.96
N THR A 61 -10.00 -7.53 5.09
CA THR A 61 -10.53 -6.48 5.96
C THR A 61 -9.40 -5.69 6.62
N ALA A 62 -8.29 -6.34 6.98
CA ALA A 62 -7.09 -5.70 7.48
C ALA A 62 -6.36 -4.82 6.44
N GLY A 63 -6.81 -4.84 5.17
CA GLY A 63 -6.26 -3.99 4.11
C GLY A 63 -5.09 -4.61 3.35
N TYR A 64 -4.89 -5.92 3.47
CA TYR A 64 -3.87 -6.64 2.72
C TYR A 64 -4.49 -7.50 1.61
N ALA A 65 -3.69 -7.81 0.59
CA ALA A 65 -4.04 -8.80 -0.42
C ALA A 65 -3.79 -10.22 0.13
N PRO A 66 -4.74 -11.17 0.03
CA PRO A 66 -4.57 -12.55 0.51
C PRO A 66 -3.35 -13.28 -0.09
N GLN A 67 -3.03 -12.98 -1.35
CA GLN A 67 -1.91 -13.57 -2.07
C GLN A 67 -0.55 -13.24 -1.45
N THR A 68 -0.39 -12.07 -0.81
CA THR A 68 0.83 -11.72 -0.07
C THR A 68 1.12 -12.72 1.06
N TYR A 69 0.10 -13.42 1.54
CA TYR A 69 0.19 -14.45 2.59
C TYR A 69 0.17 -15.89 2.06
N GLY A 70 0.28 -16.10 0.74
CA GLY A 70 0.25 -17.45 0.17
C GLY A 70 -1.16 -18.03 0.00
N ILE A 71 -2.21 -17.26 0.30
CA ILE A 71 -3.60 -17.72 0.21
C ILE A 71 -4.04 -17.57 -1.25
N ASP A 72 -4.68 -18.60 -1.80
CA ASP A 72 -5.22 -18.60 -3.17
C ASP A 72 -4.14 -18.56 -4.27
N ILE A 73 -2.93 -19.03 -3.97
CA ILE A 73 -1.89 -19.26 -4.99
C ILE A 73 -2.21 -20.58 -5.71
N ASP A 74 -3.25 -20.57 -6.54
CA ASP A 74 -3.38 -21.55 -7.60
C ASP A 74 -2.18 -21.36 -8.51
N GLY A 75 -1.28 -22.35 -8.57
CA GLY A 75 0.09 -22.34 -9.09
C GLY A 75 0.35 -21.87 -10.53
N ASN A 76 -0.54 -21.05 -11.10
CA ASN A 76 -0.23 -20.19 -12.23
C ASN A 76 0.77 -19.11 -11.80
N ALA A 77 1.97 -19.19 -12.36
CA ALA A 77 2.91 -18.08 -12.40
C ALA A 77 2.20 -16.87 -13.04
N GLN A 78 1.73 -15.95 -12.20
CA GLN A 78 1.00 -14.78 -12.68
C GLN A 78 1.98 -13.77 -13.27
N SER A 79 1.60 -13.20 -14.42
CA SER A 79 2.30 -12.05 -15.01
C SER A 79 2.43 -10.91 -13.98
N GLY A 80 3.57 -10.23 -13.95
CA GLY A 80 3.90 -9.21 -12.95
C GLY A 80 2.86 -8.09 -12.83
N THR A 81 2.16 -7.74 -13.93
CA THR A 81 1.08 -6.74 -13.92
C THR A 81 -0.18 -7.24 -13.20
N ALA A 82 -0.52 -8.53 -13.33
CA ALA A 82 -1.67 -9.12 -12.66
C ALA A 82 -1.43 -9.23 -11.16
N LEU A 83 -0.20 -9.56 -10.75
CA LEU A 83 0.24 -9.51 -9.36
C LEU A 83 0.10 -8.08 -8.81
N HIS A 84 0.55 -7.07 -9.56
CA HIS A 84 0.47 -5.67 -9.15
C HIS A 84 -0.95 -5.19 -8.88
N ILE A 85 -1.90 -5.50 -9.78
CA ILE A 85 -3.32 -5.12 -9.62
C ILE A 85 -3.91 -5.73 -8.34
N ARG A 86 -3.54 -6.98 -8.03
CA ARG A 86 -4.04 -7.70 -6.85
C ARG A 86 -3.40 -7.22 -5.54
N GLU A 87 -2.14 -6.80 -5.58
CA GLU A 87 -1.41 -6.26 -4.41
C GLU A 87 -1.69 -4.79 -4.13
N LYS A 88 -2.41 -4.09 -5.01
CA LYS A 88 -2.78 -2.67 -4.84
C LYS A 88 -3.33 -2.34 -3.46
N LYS A 89 -4.10 -3.24 -2.85
CA LYS A 89 -4.65 -3.05 -1.49
C LYS A 89 -3.54 -2.98 -0.43
N SER A 90 -2.59 -3.91 -0.48
CA SER A 90 -1.42 -3.93 0.41
C SER A 90 -0.57 -2.66 0.24
N PHE A 91 -0.32 -2.23 -0.99
CA PHE A 91 0.43 -1.00 -1.27
C PHE A 91 -0.27 0.25 -0.73
N ASN A 92 -1.57 0.38 -0.92
CA ASN A 92 -2.33 1.51 -0.37
C ASN A 92 -2.27 1.55 1.17
N THR A 93 -2.39 0.40 1.83
CA THR A 93 -2.29 0.31 3.29
C THR A 93 -0.89 0.64 3.78
N ARG A 94 0.15 0.18 3.08
CA ARG A 94 1.54 0.55 3.35
C ARG A 94 1.76 2.06 3.18
N GLY A 95 1.28 2.67 2.11
CA GLY A 95 1.40 4.12 1.88
C GLY A 95 0.79 4.93 3.01
N LYS A 96 -0.41 4.55 3.46
CA LYS A 96 -1.05 5.17 4.65
C LYS A 96 -0.19 5.04 5.91
N LYS A 97 0.39 3.86 6.16
CA LYS A 97 1.31 3.65 7.29
C LYS A 97 2.57 4.50 7.15
N GLN A 98 3.18 4.56 5.96
CA GLN A 98 4.36 5.39 5.71
C GLN A 98 4.07 6.87 6.01
N THR A 99 2.97 7.43 5.51
CA THR A 99 2.58 8.81 5.81
C THR A 99 2.34 9.03 7.30
N TYR A 100 1.69 8.07 7.97
CA TYR A 100 1.48 8.11 9.42
C TYR A 100 2.80 8.18 10.20
N TRP A 101 3.81 7.42 9.77
CA TRP A 101 5.14 7.41 10.39
C TRP A 101 6.05 8.57 9.95
N GLN A 102 5.80 9.14 8.77
CA GLN A 102 6.66 10.18 8.20
C GLN A 102 6.70 11.42 9.09
N SER A 103 5.55 11.96 9.49
CA SER A 103 5.49 13.19 10.27
C SER A 103 6.14 13.07 11.65
N PRO A 104 5.89 12.01 12.46
CA PRO A 104 6.59 11.80 13.72
C PRO A 104 8.10 11.62 13.54
N LEU A 105 8.52 10.92 12.48
CA LEU A 105 9.94 10.68 12.22
C LEU A 105 10.66 11.98 11.81
N GLU A 106 10.05 12.81 10.97
CA GLU A 106 10.56 14.16 10.65
C GLU A 106 10.70 15.02 11.90
N ALA A 107 9.71 15.01 12.80
CA ALA A 107 9.75 15.78 14.04
C ALA A 107 10.87 15.34 15.00
N ILE A 108 11.04 14.02 15.18
CA ILE A 108 12.11 13.46 16.01
C ILE A 108 13.48 13.80 15.43
N MET A 109 13.68 13.59 14.13
CA MET A 109 14.96 13.85 13.47
C MET A 109 15.31 15.34 13.47
N THR A 110 14.32 16.21 13.26
CA THR A 110 14.52 17.67 13.37
C THR A 110 14.91 18.07 14.79
N SER A 111 14.27 17.48 15.81
CA SER A 111 14.64 17.73 17.21
C SER A 111 16.08 17.27 17.52
N MET A 112 16.53 16.16 16.91
CA MET A 112 17.91 15.70 17.04
C MET A 112 18.91 16.66 16.39
N VAL A 113 18.59 17.22 15.22
CA VAL A 113 19.43 18.24 14.55
C VAL A 113 19.53 19.51 15.39
N HIS A 114 18.42 20.00 15.95
CA HIS A 114 18.44 21.17 16.81
C HIS A 114 19.24 20.93 18.10
N LEU A 115 19.13 19.72 18.68
CA LEU A 115 19.92 19.33 19.85
C LEU A 115 21.43 19.28 19.52
N ASP A 116 21.79 18.73 18.36
CA ASP A 116 23.17 18.68 17.88
C ASP A 116 23.74 20.09 17.66
N ALA A 117 22.98 20.99 17.04
CA ALA A 117 23.36 22.39 16.86
C ALA A 117 23.59 23.12 18.20
N ALA A 118 22.76 22.82 19.21
CA ALA A 118 22.90 23.39 20.55
C ALA A 118 24.12 22.84 21.32
N LEU A 119 24.46 21.56 21.15
CA LEU A 119 25.58 20.91 21.83
C LEU A 119 26.93 21.18 21.13
N PHE A 120 26.94 21.29 19.81
CA PHE A 120 28.14 21.43 18.98
C PHE A 120 28.04 22.61 18.00
N PRO A 121 28.02 23.86 18.51
CA PRO A 121 27.88 25.04 17.66
C PRO A 121 29.01 25.11 16.61
N GLY A 122 28.64 25.34 15.35
CA GLY A 122 29.57 25.56 14.24
C GLY A 122 30.19 24.31 13.60
N LYS A 123 29.69 23.10 13.92
CA LYS A 123 30.20 21.83 13.34
C LYS A 123 29.37 21.25 12.18
N GLY A 124 28.35 21.96 11.72
CA GLY A 124 27.69 21.67 10.44
C GLY A 124 26.16 21.61 10.48
N SER A 125 25.55 21.51 11.65
CA SER A 125 24.11 21.53 11.88
C SER A 125 23.65 22.94 12.27
N ASP A 126 22.68 23.49 11.54
CA ASP A 126 22.05 24.77 11.90
C ASP A 126 20.78 24.53 12.72
N GLY A 127 20.45 25.46 13.62
CA GLY A 127 19.25 25.40 14.44
C GLY A 127 17.94 25.63 13.67
N ASP A 128 18.05 26.09 12.41
CA ASP A 128 16.91 26.29 11.50
C ASP A 128 16.74 25.12 10.50
N ASP A 129 17.61 24.11 10.53
CA ASP A 129 17.56 22.99 9.60
C ASP A 129 16.39 22.03 9.89
N THR A 130 15.55 21.79 8.88
CA THR A 130 14.42 20.84 8.98
C THR A 130 14.69 19.56 8.22
N VAL A 131 14.44 18.41 8.87
CA VAL A 131 14.66 17.10 8.24
C VAL A 131 13.42 16.69 7.45
N LYS A 132 13.62 16.30 6.19
CA LYS A 132 12.59 15.69 5.34
C LYS A 132 12.86 14.22 5.13
N VAL A 133 11.91 13.37 5.49
CA VAL A 133 12.01 11.91 5.31
C VAL A 133 11.27 11.53 4.05
N ARG A 134 11.96 10.83 3.14
CA ARG A 134 11.32 10.17 2.00
C ARG A 134 11.49 8.66 2.13
N PHE A 135 10.36 7.95 2.07
CA PHE A 135 10.38 6.51 1.92
C PHE A 135 10.55 6.18 0.44
N ALA A 136 11.47 5.27 0.13
CA ALA A 136 11.57 4.73 -1.22
C ALA A 136 10.24 4.09 -1.62
N ASP A 137 9.79 4.39 -2.84
CA ASP A 137 8.69 3.67 -3.41
C ASP A 137 9.14 2.22 -3.64
N SER A 138 8.35 1.26 -3.18
CA SER A 138 8.61 -0.16 -3.45
C SER A 138 8.18 -0.57 -4.85
N MET A 139 7.58 0.35 -5.60
CA MET A 139 7.19 0.13 -6.98
C MET A 139 8.44 0.17 -7.85
N SER A 140 8.94 -1.00 -8.26
CA SER A 140 9.72 -1.07 -9.49
C SER A 140 8.77 -0.69 -10.62
N ASN A 141 8.79 0.57 -11.05
CA ASN A 141 8.13 0.95 -12.29
C ASN A 141 8.67 0.02 -13.37
N ASP A 142 7.79 -0.77 -13.98
CA ASP A 142 8.18 -1.62 -15.09
C ASP A 142 8.65 -0.72 -16.22
N LEU A 143 9.96 -0.75 -16.47
CA LEU A 143 10.62 0.08 -17.47
C LEU A 143 9.97 -0.11 -18.84
N SER A 144 9.40 -1.30 -19.13
CA SER A 144 8.71 -1.55 -20.40
C SER A 144 7.42 -0.73 -20.52
N THR A 145 6.58 -0.75 -19.48
CA THR A 145 5.32 0.01 -19.43
C THR A 145 5.58 1.51 -19.48
N MET A 146 6.58 1.99 -18.73
CA MET A 146 6.99 3.40 -18.76
C MET A 146 7.52 3.82 -20.13
N SER A 147 8.34 2.98 -20.77
CA SER A 147 8.90 3.25 -22.10
C SER A 147 7.81 3.36 -23.16
N SER A 148 6.82 2.45 -23.13
CA SER A 148 5.67 2.51 -24.05
C SER A 148 4.84 3.78 -23.84
N ALA A 149 4.58 4.17 -22.59
CA ALA A 149 3.86 5.41 -22.28
C ALA A 149 4.64 6.65 -22.76
N LEU A 150 5.95 6.71 -22.50
CA LEU A 150 6.82 7.79 -22.97
C LEU A 150 6.85 7.88 -24.50
N GLN A 151 6.90 6.75 -25.21
CA GLN A 151 6.85 6.72 -26.68
C GLN A 151 5.53 7.28 -27.21
N MET A 152 4.39 6.94 -26.60
CA MET A 152 3.08 7.46 -26.99
C MET A 152 3.00 8.99 -26.77
N LEU A 153 3.45 9.46 -25.61
CA LEU A 153 3.47 10.90 -25.29
C LEU A 153 4.41 11.69 -26.20
N ASN A 154 5.57 11.12 -26.53
CA ASN A 154 6.53 11.72 -27.44
C ASN A 154 5.98 11.78 -28.88
N SER A 155 5.31 10.72 -29.35
CA SER A 155 4.66 10.68 -30.67
C SER A 155 3.51 11.70 -30.79
N ALA A 156 2.79 11.95 -29.69
CA ALA A 156 1.75 12.96 -29.61
C ALA A 156 2.28 14.40 -29.43
N ALA A 157 3.61 14.58 -29.38
CA ALA A 157 4.27 15.85 -29.07
C ALA A 157 3.75 16.52 -27.77
N ALA A 158 3.31 15.70 -26.80
CA ALA A 158 2.64 16.17 -25.59
C ALA A 158 3.59 16.30 -24.38
N ILE A 159 4.89 16.03 -24.55
CA ILE A 159 5.88 16.01 -23.46
C ILE A 159 7.22 16.62 -23.88
N SER A 160 7.84 17.38 -22.98
CA SER A 160 9.17 17.96 -23.19
C SER A 160 10.30 16.96 -22.89
N THR A 161 11.50 17.20 -23.42
CA THR A 161 12.68 16.37 -23.13
C THR A 161 13.05 16.36 -21.65
N GLU A 162 12.91 17.50 -20.98
CA GLU A 162 13.10 17.59 -19.53
C GLU A 162 12.13 16.67 -18.77
N MET A 163 10.85 16.70 -19.13
CA MET A 163 9.84 15.89 -18.47
C MET A 163 10.02 14.39 -18.76
N LYS A 164 10.52 14.02 -19.96
CA LYS A 164 10.87 12.62 -20.28
C LYS A 164 11.96 12.09 -19.35
N ILE A 165 13.03 12.86 -19.13
CA ILE A 165 14.14 12.48 -18.23
C ILE A 165 13.67 12.45 -16.78
N ALA A 166 12.88 13.45 -16.35
CA ALA A 166 12.32 13.50 -15.00
C ALA A 166 11.38 12.32 -14.69
N MET A 167 10.57 11.87 -15.66
CA MET A 167 9.71 10.69 -15.51
C MET A 167 10.50 9.38 -15.44
N LEU A 168 11.61 9.29 -16.18
CA LEU A 168 12.50 8.12 -16.15
C LEU A 168 13.31 8.05 -14.84
N HIS A 169 13.72 9.20 -14.32
CA HIS A 169 14.57 9.32 -13.14
C HIS A 169 13.97 10.27 -12.09
N PRO A 170 12.95 9.81 -11.33
CA PRO A 170 12.30 10.64 -10.32
C PRO A 170 13.22 11.02 -9.14
N ASP A 171 14.30 10.26 -8.92
CA ASP A 171 15.26 10.49 -7.84
C ASP A 171 16.35 11.53 -8.21
N TRP A 172 16.39 11.98 -9.48
CA TRP A 172 17.39 12.93 -9.92
C TRP A 172 17.06 14.36 -9.48
N THR A 173 18.10 15.08 -9.11
CA THR A 173 17.98 16.51 -8.82
C THR A 173 17.75 17.31 -10.11
N LYS A 174 17.14 18.50 -9.99
CA LYS A 174 16.93 19.41 -11.13
C LYS A 174 18.22 19.71 -11.91
N LYS A 175 19.35 19.79 -11.21
CA LYS A 175 20.66 20.01 -11.83
C LYS A 175 21.07 18.84 -12.73
N GLN A 176 20.93 17.61 -12.25
CA GLN A 176 21.23 16.40 -13.03
C GLN A 176 20.31 16.27 -14.26
N ILE A 177 19.04 16.63 -14.11
CA ILE A 177 18.08 16.63 -15.23
C ILE A 177 18.50 17.66 -16.28
N ALA A 178 18.87 18.88 -15.87
CA ALA A 178 19.32 19.93 -16.80
C ALA A 178 20.59 19.52 -17.57
N GLU A 179 21.57 18.95 -16.88
CA GLU A 179 22.81 18.43 -17.49
C GLU A 179 22.51 17.37 -18.56
N GLU A 180 21.58 16.46 -18.29
CA GLU A 180 21.18 15.43 -19.25
C GLU A 180 20.38 16.00 -20.43
N VAL A 181 19.48 16.96 -20.18
CA VAL A 181 18.76 17.66 -21.25
C VAL A 181 19.73 18.34 -22.21
N ASP A 182 20.75 19.00 -21.69
CA ASP A 182 21.75 19.68 -22.51
C ASP A 182 22.59 18.69 -23.32
N ARG A 183 22.96 17.55 -22.73
CA ARG A 183 23.60 16.44 -23.46
C ARG A 183 22.72 15.93 -24.60
N VAL A 184 21.44 15.66 -24.33
CA VAL A 184 20.48 15.19 -25.33
C VAL A 184 20.26 16.22 -26.45
N LYS A 185 20.28 17.52 -26.14
CA LYS A 185 20.19 18.59 -27.16
C LYS A 185 21.45 18.65 -28.04
N GLN A 186 22.62 18.47 -27.44
CA GLN A 186 23.90 18.41 -28.16
C GLN A 186 23.95 17.20 -29.10
N GLU A 187 23.53 16.02 -28.62
CA GLU A 187 23.47 14.78 -29.42
C GLU A 187 22.47 14.87 -30.57
N ASN A 188 21.30 15.50 -30.36
CA ASN A 188 20.30 15.69 -31.41
C ASN A 188 20.64 16.80 -32.41
N GLY A 189 21.80 17.45 -32.31
CA GLY A 189 22.20 18.54 -33.19
C GLY A 189 21.35 19.82 -33.03
N LEU A 190 20.52 19.90 -31.98
CA LEU A 190 19.70 21.07 -31.65
C LEU A 190 20.52 22.15 -30.91
N ALA A 191 21.79 21.86 -30.60
CA ALA A 191 22.76 22.82 -30.08
C ALA A 191 23.55 23.55 -31.20
N MET A 192 23.06 23.54 -32.44
CA MET A 192 23.49 24.54 -33.42
C MET A 192 22.89 25.87 -33.00
N ASP A 193 23.78 26.77 -32.58
CA ASP A 193 23.54 28.19 -32.38
C ASP A 193 22.65 28.74 -33.50
N SER A 194 21.78 29.69 -33.17
CA SER A 194 20.88 30.30 -34.15
C SER A 194 21.69 30.66 -35.40
N PRO A 195 21.24 30.32 -36.63
CA PRO A 195 21.96 30.76 -37.82
C PRO A 195 22.14 32.25 -37.67
N ILE A 196 23.38 32.70 -37.55
CA ILE A 196 23.74 34.10 -37.63
C ILE A 196 23.19 34.54 -38.97
N MET A 197 22.00 35.11 -38.93
CA MET A 197 21.44 35.85 -40.02
C MET A 197 22.31 37.10 -40.03
N GLU A 198 23.42 37.03 -40.76
CA GLU A 198 24.18 38.19 -41.21
C GLU A 198 23.26 38.91 -42.20
N LEU A 199 22.20 39.51 -41.64
CA LEU A 199 21.29 40.40 -42.33
C LEU A 199 22.06 41.71 -42.43
N GLY A 200 22.72 41.89 -43.57
CA GLY A 200 23.47 43.10 -43.89
C GLY A 200 22.64 44.35 -43.59
N ASP A 201 23.34 45.34 -43.03
CA ASP A 201 22.95 46.73 -42.78
C ASP A 201 21.61 47.17 -43.40
N TYR A 202 20.53 47.02 -42.64
CA TYR A 202 19.36 47.87 -42.80
C TYR A 202 19.36 48.85 -41.64
N GLU A 203 19.80 50.10 -41.91
CA GLU A 203 19.62 51.22 -41.00
C GLU A 203 18.14 51.31 -40.62
N GLN A 204 17.84 51.22 -39.32
CA GLN A 204 16.51 51.49 -38.80
C GLN A 204 16.23 53.00 -38.97
N PRO A 205 15.11 53.42 -39.57
CA PRO A 205 14.76 54.84 -39.58
C PRO A 205 14.54 55.30 -38.14
N GLN A 206 15.21 56.39 -37.78
CA GLN A 206 15.16 56.99 -36.45
C GLN A 206 13.71 57.26 -36.05
N ARG A 207 13.27 56.64 -34.95
CA ARG A 207 11.98 56.89 -34.33
C ARG A 207 12.12 58.22 -33.60
N GLU A 208 11.59 59.30 -34.17
CA GLU A 208 11.56 60.62 -33.53
C GLU A 208 10.87 60.52 -32.16
N GLU A 209 11.56 60.99 -31.13
CA GLU A 209 11.04 61.08 -29.77
C GLU A 209 9.97 62.19 -29.71
N GLU A 210 8.73 61.82 -29.42
CA GLU A 210 7.65 62.76 -29.10
C GLU A 210 8.05 63.59 -27.86
N GLN A 211 8.19 64.91 -28.05
CA GLN A 211 8.38 65.86 -26.96
C GLN A 211 7.10 65.97 -26.11
N PRO A 212 7.20 66.07 -24.77
CA PRO A 212 6.02 66.23 -23.93
C PRO A 212 5.38 67.62 -24.12
N GLU A 213 4.07 67.64 -24.38
CA GLU A 213 3.25 68.85 -24.47
C GLU A 213 3.36 69.70 -23.19
N ARG A 214 3.78 70.96 -23.35
CA ARG A 214 3.68 71.99 -22.30
C ARG A 214 2.22 72.40 -22.13
N GLN A 215 1.65 72.14 -20.94
CA GLN A 215 0.38 72.74 -20.51
C GLN A 215 0.55 74.26 -20.34
N PRO A 216 -0.34 75.11 -20.85
CA PRO A 216 -0.33 76.53 -20.51
C PRO A 216 -1.05 76.77 -19.16
N GLU A 217 -0.35 77.47 -18.26
CA GLU A 217 -0.92 78.11 -17.07
C GLU A 217 -2.09 79.03 -17.46
N GLY A 218 -3.27 78.76 -16.90
CA GLY A 218 -4.42 79.66 -16.92
C GLY A 218 -4.45 80.51 -15.65
N THR A 219 -4.18 81.80 -15.82
CA THR A 219 -4.31 82.87 -14.82
C THR A 219 -5.79 83.12 -14.49
N GLU A 220 -6.15 83.07 -13.20
CA GLU A 220 -7.38 83.63 -12.61
C GLU A 220 -7.38 85.18 -12.73
N PRO A 221 -8.55 85.82 -12.91
CA PRO A 221 -9.51 86.04 -11.80
C PRO A 221 -10.97 85.66 -12.10
#